data_AF-A0A1H7IWI0-F1
#
_entry.id   AF-A0A1H7IWI0-F1
#
_cell.length_a   1.000
_cell.length_b   1.000
_cell.length_c   1.000
_cell.angle_alpha   90.00
_cell.angle_beta   90.00
_cell.angle_gamma   90.00
#
_symmetry.space_group_name_H-M   'P 1'
#
loop_
_entity.id
_entity.type
_entity.pdbx_description
1 polymer ?
#
loop_
_entity_poly.entity_id
_entity_poly.type
_entity_poly.pdbx_seq_one_letter_code
_entity_poly.pdbx_strand_id
1 'polypeptide(L)'
;MDARNIRNIVLMRPVNSMIEFKQIIGRGTRLFDGKDYFTILDFVRAYEHFNDPEWDGEPVAPEPCARCGETPCVCLVSPPEPCEHCGNRPPPPPQFDR
;
A
#
# COMPACT_ATOMS: atom_id res chain seq x y z
N MET A 1 -27.74 -1.25 -1.45
CA MET A 1 -26.74 -2.32 -1.64
C MET A 1 -25.70 -2.19 -0.55
N ASP A 2 -25.63 -3.15 0.37
CA ASP A 2 -24.62 -3.13 1.43
C ASP A 2 -23.36 -3.85 0.98
N ALA A 3 -22.30 -3.08 0.73
CA ALA A 3 -20.96 -3.59 0.51
C ALA A 3 -20.36 -4.03 1.86
N ARG A 4 -20.75 -5.22 2.33
CA ARG A 4 -20.27 -5.77 3.62
C ARG A 4 -18.80 -6.21 3.56
N ASN A 5 -18.27 -6.48 2.37
CA ASN A 5 -16.91 -7.02 2.18
C ASN A 5 -16.01 -6.03 1.42
N ILE A 6 -15.75 -4.87 2.03
CA ILE A 6 -14.79 -3.89 1.49
C ILE A 6 -13.40 -4.29 1.95
N ARG A 7 -12.52 -4.61 0.99
CA ARG A 7 -11.09 -4.88 1.20
C ARG A 7 -10.18 -3.76 0.72
N ASN A 8 -10.64 -2.97 -0.25
CA ASN A 8 -9.89 -1.87 -0.84
C ASN A 8 -10.78 -0.62 -0.88
N ILE A 9 -10.24 0.51 -0.43
CA ILE A 9 -10.82 1.85 -0.59
C ILE A 9 -9.88 2.65 -1.48
N VAL A 10 -10.40 3.18 -2.59
CA VAL A 10 -9.60 3.95 -3.54
C VAL A 10 -10.10 5.40 -3.56
N LEU A 11 -9.24 6.33 -3.15
CA LEU A 11 -9.54 7.76 -3.14
C LEU A 11 -9.04 8.39 -4.45
N MET A 12 -9.98 8.62 -5.37
CA MET A 12 -9.70 9.26 -6.67
C MET A 12 -10.14 10.73 -6.73
N ARG A 13 -10.84 11.21 -5.70
CA ARG A 13 -11.34 12.59 -5.62
C ARG A 13 -10.91 13.22 -4.29
N PRO A 14 -10.54 14.52 -4.27
CA PRO A 14 -10.22 15.22 -3.03
C PRO A 14 -11.42 15.15 -2.06
N VAL A 15 -11.13 14.85 -0.80
CA VAL A 15 -12.13 14.81 0.27
C VAL A 15 -12.08 16.16 1.00
N ASN A 16 -13.22 16.87 1.05
CA ASN A 16 -13.24 18.26 1.52
C ASN A 16 -13.49 18.39 3.02
N SER A 17 -13.79 17.30 3.72
CA SER A 17 -14.05 17.32 5.16
C SER A 17 -13.62 16.06 5.89
N MET A 18 -13.21 16.22 7.14
CA MET A 18 -12.89 15.12 8.06
C MET A 18 -14.08 14.17 8.25
N ILE A 19 -15.30 14.69 8.26
CA ILE A 19 -16.51 13.87 8.42
C ILE A 19 -16.67 12.96 7.22
N GLU A 20 -16.57 13.48 6.01
CA GLU A 20 -16.64 12.69 4.78
C GLU A 20 -15.54 11.62 4.75
N PHE A 21 -14.31 11.99 5.13
CA PHE A 21 -13.18 11.05 5.22
C PHE A 21 -13.47 9.90 6.19
N LYS A 22 -13.86 10.22 7.43
CA LYS A 22 -14.20 9.20 8.46
C LYS A 22 -15.38 8.32 8.05
N GLN A 23 -16.36 8.87 7.33
CA GLN A 23 -17.47 8.08 6.80
C GLN A 23 -17.05 7.12 5.67
N ILE A 24 -16.10 7.52 4.82
CA ILE A 24 -15.53 6.63 3.79
C ILE A 24 -14.74 5.49 4.45
N ILE A 25 -13.80 5.83 5.35
CA ILE A 25 -12.97 4.84 6.04
C ILE A 25 -13.80 3.92 6.94
N GLY A 26 -14.83 4.45 7.61
CA GLY A 26 -15.75 3.67 8.45
C GLY A 26 -16.52 2.58 7.70
N ARG A 27 -16.59 2.63 6.36
CA ARG A 27 -17.11 1.52 5.55
C ARG A 27 -16.11 0.36 5.48
N GLY A 28 -14.82 0.66 5.51
CA GLY A 28 -13.72 -0.30 5.51
C GLY A 28 -13.42 -0.92 6.88
N THR A 29 -13.78 -0.30 7.99
CA THR A 29 -13.52 -0.85 9.34
C THR A 29 -14.47 -1.96 9.78
N ARG A 30 -15.53 -2.23 9.01
CA ARG A 30 -16.47 -3.33 9.30
C ARG A 30 -15.72 -4.68 9.30
N LEU A 31 -15.83 -5.39 10.41
CA LEU A 31 -15.25 -6.73 10.59
C LEU A 31 -16.02 -7.77 9.76
N PHE A 32 -15.27 -8.71 9.19
CA PHE A 32 -15.80 -9.82 8.41
C PHE A 32 -14.86 -11.02 8.56
N ASP A 33 -15.40 -12.24 8.57
CA ASP A 33 -14.58 -13.45 8.72
C ASP A 33 -13.56 -13.57 7.57
N GLY A 34 -12.28 -13.72 7.92
CA GLY A 34 -11.18 -13.76 6.96
C GLY A 34 -10.79 -12.39 6.39
N LYS A 35 -11.01 -11.31 7.16
CA LYS A 35 -10.55 -9.97 6.83
C LYS A 35 -9.89 -9.33 8.06
N ASP A 36 -8.56 -9.39 8.10
CA ASP A 36 -7.74 -8.81 9.17
C ASP A 36 -7.33 -7.36 8.88
N TYR A 37 -7.31 -6.97 7.60
CA TYR A 37 -6.96 -5.63 7.16
C TYR A 37 -7.78 -5.19 5.94
N PHE A 38 -7.72 -3.90 5.64
CA PHE A 38 -8.18 -3.32 4.38
C PHE A 38 -7.15 -2.31 3.90
N THR A 39 -7.05 -2.11 2.60
CA THR A 39 -6.06 -1.22 1.99
C THR A 39 -6.72 0.08 1.55
N ILE A 40 -6.09 1.20 1.88
CA ILE A 40 -6.46 2.52 1.36
C ILE A 40 -5.43 2.91 0.30
N LEU A 41 -5.89 3.14 -0.93
CA LEU A 41 -5.09 3.68 -2.02
C LEU A 41 -5.46 5.14 -2.21
N ASP A 42 -4.55 6.04 -1.84
CA ASP A 42 -4.76 7.48 -1.88
C ASP A 42 -4.01 8.10 -3.07
N PHE A 43 -4.76 8.52 -4.10
CA PHE A 43 -4.20 9.22 -5.28
C PHE A 43 -4.29 10.75 -5.17
N VAL A 44 -4.92 11.26 -4.13
CA VAL A 44 -5.21 12.70 -3.96
C VAL A 44 -4.51 13.29 -2.74
N ARG A 45 -3.64 12.51 -2.07
CA ARG A 45 -2.89 12.91 -0.86
C ARG A 45 -3.80 13.41 0.26
N ALA A 46 -4.98 12.82 0.39
CA ALA A 46 -5.90 13.10 1.49
C ALA A 46 -5.26 12.79 2.87
N TYR A 47 -4.38 11.80 2.95
CA TYR A 47 -3.73 11.41 4.21
C TYR A 47 -3.01 12.57 4.92
N GLU A 48 -2.49 13.56 4.19
CA GLU A 48 -1.78 14.71 4.76
C GLU A 48 -2.69 15.61 5.60
N HIS A 49 -3.97 15.68 5.23
CA HIS A 49 -4.95 16.49 5.92
C HIS A 49 -5.58 15.76 7.11
N PHE A 50 -5.41 14.43 7.19
CA PHE A 50 -6.15 13.58 8.12
C PHE A 50 -5.27 12.62 8.92
N ASN A 51 -3.95 12.82 8.93
CA ASN A 51 -3.04 12.10 9.82
C ASN A 51 -3.31 12.54 11.27
N ASP A 52 -3.88 11.64 12.06
CA ASP A 52 -4.20 11.87 13.46
C ASP A 52 -3.41 10.86 14.30
N PRO A 53 -2.23 11.24 14.85
CA PRO A 53 -1.37 10.32 15.58
C PRO A 53 -2.03 9.67 16.80
N GLU A 54 -3.02 10.34 17.42
CA GLU A 54 -3.74 9.78 18.57
C GLU A 54 -4.73 8.68 18.14
N TRP A 55 -5.24 8.75 16.91
CA TRP A 55 -6.25 7.83 16.39
C TRP A 55 -5.69 6.73 15.47
N ASP A 56 -4.78 7.07 14.56
CA ASP A 56 -4.21 6.15 13.57
C ASP A 56 -3.16 5.20 14.19
N GLY A 57 -2.50 5.64 15.28
CA GLY A 57 -1.38 4.93 15.88
C GLY A 57 -0.13 4.89 15.00
N GLU A 58 0.86 4.12 15.42
CA GLU A 58 2.10 3.95 14.66
C GLU A 58 1.88 3.03 13.44
N PRO A 59 2.39 3.40 12.25
CA PRO A 59 2.31 2.55 11.08
C PRO A 59 3.05 1.24 11.32
N VAL A 60 2.34 0.13 11.14
CA VAL A 60 2.95 -1.21 11.22
C VAL A 60 3.89 -1.38 10.03
N ALA A 61 5.17 -1.69 10.31
CA ALA A 61 6.12 -1.98 9.26
C ALA A 61 5.66 -3.20 8.45
N PRO A 62 5.78 -3.19 7.11
CA PRO A 62 5.45 -4.34 6.29
C PRO A 62 6.26 -5.56 6.72
N GLU A 63 5.58 -6.68 6.93
CA GLU A 63 6.26 -7.93 7.29
C GLU A 63 7.25 -8.33 6.19
N PRO A 64 8.48 -8.72 6.56
CA PRO A 64 9.44 -9.23 5.60
C PRO A 64 8.89 -10.45 4.90
N CYS A 65 9.22 -10.62 3.61
CA CYS A 65 8.79 -11.79 2.87
C CYS A 65 9.23 -13.06 3.60
N ALA A 66 8.29 -13.96 3.96
CA ALA A 66 8.61 -15.21 4.66
C ALA A 66 9.63 -16.11 3.93
N ARG A 67 9.85 -15.89 2.62
CA ARG A 67 10.76 -16.66 1.79
C ARG A 67 12.16 -16.05 1.65
N CYS A 68 12.27 -14.73 1.51
CA CYS A 68 13.57 -14.05 1.30
C CYS A 68 13.98 -13.10 2.41
N GLY A 69 13.10 -12.80 3.38
CA GLY A 69 13.38 -11.89 4.49
C GLY A 69 13.45 -10.41 4.12
N GLU A 70 13.31 -10.07 2.83
CA GLU A 70 13.45 -8.72 2.30
C GLU A 70 12.11 -8.01 2.08
N THR A 71 12.12 -6.68 2.24
CA THR A 71 11.00 -5.78 1.92
C THR A 71 11.49 -4.61 1.07
N PRO A 72 11.11 -4.48 -0.21
CA PRO A 72 10.14 -5.30 -0.96
C PRO A 72 10.66 -6.68 -1.36
N CYS A 73 9.74 -7.63 -1.55
CA CYS A 73 10.05 -9.01 -1.92
C CYS A 73 10.80 -9.11 -3.25
N VAL A 74 11.98 -9.74 -3.25
CA VAL A 74 12.79 -9.98 -4.47
C VAL A 74 12.42 -11.28 -5.20
N CYS A 75 11.59 -12.15 -4.61
CA CYS A 75 11.26 -13.46 -5.21
C CYS A 75 10.48 -13.37 -6.53
N LEU A 76 9.80 -12.24 -6.78
CA LEU A 76 8.97 -12.03 -7.98
C LEU A 76 9.64 -11.12 -9.01
N VAL A 77 10.80 -10.53 -8.70
CA VAL A 77 11.54 -9.72 -9.66
C VAL A 77 12.36 -10.67 -10.51
N SER A 78 11.79 -11.06 -11.66
CA SER A 78 12.55 -11.72 -12.71
C SER A 78 13.81 -10.88 -13.02
N PRO A 79 14.99 -11.49 -13.17
CA PRO A 79 16.15 -10.77 -13.65
C PRO A 79 15.78 -10.04 -14.96
N PRO A 80 16.15 -8.77 -15.12
CA PRO A 80 15.83 -8.04 -16.35
C PRO A 80 16.36 -8.81 -17.56
N GLU A 81 15.50 -8.97 -18.56
CA GLU A 81 15.89 -9.59 -19.82
C GLU A 81 17.01 -8.77 -20.48
N PRO A 82 17.96 -9.42 -21.18
CA PRO A 82 18.99 -8.69 -21.94
C PRO A 82 18.32 -7.76 -22.96
N CYS A 83 18.90 -6.57 -23.17
CA CYS A 83 18.38 -5.66 -24.19
C CYS A 83 18.45 -6.32 -25.59
N GLU A 84 17.33 -6.34 -26.31
CA GLU A 84 17.26 -6.93 -27.67
C GLU A 84 18.19 -6.24 -28.68
N HIS A 85 18.56 -4.97 -28.46
CA HIS A 85 19.40 -4.20 -29.39
C HIS A 85 20.90 -4.34 -29.14
N CYS A 86 21.34 -4.49 -27.89
CA CYS A 86 22.77 -4.49 -27.55
C CYS A 86 23.23 -5.72 -26.76
N GLY A 87 22.32 -6.62 -26.38
CA GLY A 87 22.64 -7.87 -25.65
C GLY A 87 23.10 -7.67 -24.21
N ASN A 88 23.23 -6.43 -23.74
CA ASN A 88 23.69 -6.13 -22.38
C ASN A 88 22.52 -6.19 -21.39
N ARG A 89 22.76 -6.76 -20.20
CA ARG A 89 21.84 -6.61 -19.06
C ARG A 89 22.04 -5.23 -18.43
N PRO A 90 20.96 -4.59 -17.94
CA PRO A 90 21.12 -3.37 -17.14
C PRO A 90 21.94 -3.70 -15.88
N PRO A 91 22.78 -2.75 -15.42
CA PRO A 91 23.55 -2.94 -14.19
C PRO A 91 22.58 -3.14 -13.01
N PRO A 92 22.99 -3.93 -11.99
CA PRO A 92 22.19 -4.06 -10.78
C PRO A 92 21.96 -2.69 -10.15
N PRO A 93 20.84 -2.49 -9.42
CA PRO A 93 20.60 -1.25 -8.69
C PRO A 93 21.79 -0.93 -7.77
N PRO A 94 22.15 0.36 -7.61
CA PRO A 94 23.27 0.75 -6.75
C PRO A 94 23.04 0.21 -5.34
N GLN A 95 24.03 -0.51 -4.81
CA GLN A 95 24.04 -0.91 -3.41
C GLN A 95 24.33 0.37 -2.62
N PHE A 96 23.30 0.89 -1.94
CA PHE A 96 23.48 1.96 -0.98
C PHE A 96 24.12 1.34 0.26
N ASP A 97 25.45 1.39 0.32
CA ASP A 97 26.19 1.10 1.55
C ASP A 97 25.75 2.12 2.60
N ARG A 98 25.20 1.61 3.71
CA ARG A 98 24.75 2.42 4.85
C ARG A 98 25.92 3.06 5.60
#